data_AF-A0A2E1S9P8-F1
#
_entry.id   AF-A0A2E1S9P8-F1
#
_cell.length_a   1.000
_cell.length_b   1.000
_cell.length_c   1.000
_cell.angle_alpha   90.00
_cell.angle_beta   90.00
_cell.angle_gamma   90.00
#
_symmetry.space_group_name_H-M   'P 1'
#
loop_
_entity.id
_entity.type
_entity.pdbx_description
1 polymer ?
#
loop_
_entity_poly.entity_id
_entity_poly.type
_entity_poly.pdbx_seq_one_letter_code
_entity_poly.pdbx_strand_id
1 'polypeptide(L)'
;MKKLEIFKKKLLYRSNYRGTKEMDLLLGNFVEKFIDDFNESELNELAKFLDYEDEIILNYYQNGVVDKDIDKNKISKIFKNYNL
;
A
#
# COMPACT_ATOMS: atom_id res chain seq x y z
N MET A 1 18.77 -11.62 -3.16
CA MET A 1 17.90 -12.29 -2.17
C MET A 1 17.78 -11.52 -0.85
N LYS A 2 18.80 -11.45 0.03
CA LYS A 2 18.65 -10.81 1.36
C LYS A 2 18.12 -9.36 1.36
N LYS A 3 18.57 -8.52 0.42
CA LYS A 3 18.12 -7.11 0.34
C LYS A 3 16.64 -6.97 0.01
N LEU A 4 16.13 -7.80 -0.90
CA LEU A 4 14.72 -7.77 -1.32
C LEU A 4 13.81 -8.25 -0.19
N GLU A 5 14.18 -9.33 0.48
CA GLU A 5 13.44 -9.83 1.65
C GLU A 5 13.39 -8.81 2.79
N ILE A 6 14.49 -8.11 3.06
CA ILE A 6 14.51 -7.01 4.04
C ILE A 6 13.59 -5.88 3.61
N PHE A 7 13.57 -5.55 2.31
CA PHE A 7 12.70 -4.51 1.79
C PHE A 7 11.22 -4.89 1.92
N LYS A 8 10.84 -6.11 1.55
CA LYS A 8 9.48 -6.63 1.74
C LYS A 8 9.04 -6.56 3.20
N LYS A 9 9.89 -7.00 4.14
CA LYS A 9 9.61 -6.90 5.58
C LYS A 9 9.38 -5.46 6.05
N LYS A 10 10.12 -4.49 5.51
CA LYS A 10 9.90 -3.07 5.80
C LYS A 10 8.54 -2.60 5.29
N LEU A 11 8.13 -3.00 4.08
CA LEU A 11 6.83 -2.63 3.51
C LEU A 11 5.69 -3.24 4.33
N LEU A 12 5.80 -4.52 4.70
CA LEU A 12 4.82 -5.19 5.56
C LEU A 12 4.73 -4.54 6.95
N TYR A 13 5.86 -4.15 7.54
CA TYR A 13 5.84 -3.39 8.80
C TYR A 13 5.11 -2.05 8.62
N ARG A 14 5.43 -1.28 7.57
CA ARG A 14 4.80 0.01 7.31
C ARG A 14 3.30 -0.09 6.98
N SER A 15 2.82 -1.20 6.47
CA SER A 15 1.38 -1.41 6.22
C SER A 15 0.60 -1.79 7.47
N ASN A 16 1.25 -2.35 8.49
CA ASN A 16 0.65 -2.81 9.75
C ASN A 16 0.84 -1.83 10.93
N TYR A 17 1.44 -0.66 10.69
CA TYR A 17 1.69 0.37 11.70
C TYR A 17 1.21 1.74 11.18
N ARG A 18 -0.11 1.90 11.15
CA ARG A 18 -0.89 3.05 10.67
C ARG A 18 -1.57 3.78 11.83
N GLY A 19 -2.24 4.89 11.50
CA GLY A 19 -2.89 5.73 12.49
C GLY A 19 -4.12 5.07 13.14
N THR A 20 -4.72 4.08 12.49
CA THR A 20 -5.90 3.36 12.99
C THR A 20 -5.79 1.85 12.77
N LYS A 21 -6.42 1.08 13.67
CA LYS A 21 -6.50 -0.39 13.55
C LYS A 21 -7.23 -0.87 12.29
N GLU A 22 -8.21 -0.10 11.83
CA GLU A 22 -8.91 -0.40 10.58
C GLU A 22 -7.96 -0.28 9.39
N MET A 23 -7.12 0.76 9.38
CA MET A 23 -6.14 0.96 8.34
C MET A 23 -5.02 -0.08 8.38
N ASP A 24 -4.58 -0.46 9.58
CA ASP A 24 -3.66 -1.58 9.78
C ASP A 24 -4.19 -2.87 9.16
N LEU A 25 -5.47 -3.20 9.42
CA LEU A 25 -6.08 -4.41 8.88
C LEU A 25 -6.23 -4.34 7.36
N LEU A 26 -6.72 -3.21 6.84
CA LEU A 26 -6.98 -3.04 5.42
C LEU A 26 -5.69 -3.05 4.60
N LEU A 27 -4.71 -2.21 4.96
CA LEU A 27 -3.41 -2.16 4.26
C LEU A 27 -2.55 -3.38 4.57
N GLY A 28 -2.57 -3.88 5.81
CA GLY A 28 -1.84 -5.07 6.22
C GLY A 28 -2.23 -6.28 5.38
N ASN A 29 -3.53 -6.59 5.30
CA ASN A 29 -4.04 -7.71 4.51
C ASN A 29 -3.77 -7.53 3.01
N PHE A 30 -3.92 -6.31 2.50
CA PHE A 30 -3.58 -6.02 1.10
C PHE A 30 -2.11 -6.30 0.81
N VAL A 31 -1.20 -5.73 1.60
CA VAL A 31 0.24 -5.89 1.36
C VAL A 31 0.65 -7.34 1.53
N GLU A 32 0.23 -8.02 2.60
CA GLU A 32 0.53 -9.43 2.82
C GLU A 32 0.09 -10.31 1.64
N LYS A 33 -1.08 -10.03 1.04
CA LYS A 33 -1.62 -10.78 -0.09
C LYS A 33 -0.80 -10.61 -1.38
N PHE A 34 -0.27 -9.42 -1.67
CA PHE A 34 0.33 -9.11 -2.97
C PHE A 34 1.86 -8.94 -2.96
N ILE A 35 2.49 -8.81 -1.78
CA ILE A 35 3.91 -8.46 -1.68
C ILE A 35 4.86 -9.48 -2.32
N ASP A 36 4.47 -10.75 -2.38
CA ASP A 36 5.26 -11.80 -3.00
C ASP A 36 5.09 -11.89 -4.52
N ASP A 37 3.98 -11.38 -5.04
CA ASP A 37 3.69 -11.32 -6.48
C ASP A 37 4.29 -10.09 -7.16
N PHE A 38 4.61 -9.05 -6.39
CA PHE A 38 5.17 -7.81 -6.92
C PHE A 38 6.65 -7.94 -7.29
N ASN A 39 6.99 -7.44 -8.49
CA ASN A 39 8.37 -7.28 -8.90
C ASN A 39 9.04 -6.07 -8.20
N GLU A 40 10.35 -5.89 -8.40
CA GLU A 40 11.10 -4.82 -7.73
C GLU A 40 10.56 -3.40 -8.06
N SER A 41 10.10 -3.16 -9.29
CA SER A 41 9.50 -1.87 -9.65
C SER A 41 8.17 -1.65 -8.90
N GLU A 42 7.36 -2.70 -8.79
CA GLU A 42 6.07 -2.63 -8.09
C GLU A 42 6.24 -2.50 -6.58
N LEU A 43 7.25 -3.12 -5.99
CA LEU A 43 7.61 -2.92 -4.58
C LEU A 43 8.07 -1.48 -4.30
N ASN A 44 8.76 -0.84 -5.24
CA ASN A 44 9.10 0.58 -5.13
C ASN A 44 7.85 1.48 -5.24
N GLU A 45 6.91 1.14 -6.13
CA GLU A 45 5.62 1.84 -6.20
C GLU A 45 4.78 1.61 -4.94
N LEU A 46 4.83 0.42 -4.34
CA LEU A 46 4.20 0.13 -3.07
C LEU A 46 4.82 0.97 -1.95
N ALA A 47 6.15 1.13 -1.93
CA ALA A 47 6.82 1.99 -0.97
C ALA A 47 6.31 3.44 -1.04
N LYS A 48 6.22 4.01 -2.25
CA LYS A 48 5.68 5.35 -2.48
C LYS A 48 4.20 5.45 -2.10
N PHE A 49 3.42 4.41 -2.40
CA PHE A 49 2.02 4.36 -2.00
C PHE A 49 1.89 4.38 -0.47
N LEU A 50 2.73 3.63 0.23
CA LEU A 50 2.73 3.60 1.69
C LEU A 50 3.27 4.90 2.32
N ASP A 51 3.85 5.84 1.55
CA ASP A 51 4.22 7.19 2.01
C ASP A 51 3.01 8.15 2.07
N TYR A 52 1.87 7.82 1.45
CA TYR A 52 0.66 8.60 1.59
C TYR A 52 0.08 8.50 3.01
N GLU A 53 -0.53 9.60 3.44
CA GLU A 53 -1.29 9.69 4.68
C GLU A 53 -2.55 8.82 4.60
N ASP A 54 -2.96 8.25 5.73
CA ASP A 54 -4.09 7.33 5.79
C ASP A 54 -5.39 7.95 5.26
N GLU A 55 -5.61 9.25 5.52
CA GLU A 55 -6.77 10.00 5.01
C GLU A 55 -6.81 10.03 3.47
N ILE A 56 -5.66 10.25 2.82
CA ILE A 56 -5.57 10.30 1.35
C ILE A 56 -5.86 8.94 0.76
N ILE A 57 -5.26 7.90 1.34
CA ILE A 57 -5.45 6.52 0.88
C ILE A 57 -6.92 6.12 1.05
N LEU A 58 -7.52 6.41 2.21
CA LEU A 58 -8.89 6.04 2.52
C LEU A 58 -9.90 6.79 1.64
N ASN A 59 -9.73 8.10 1.45
CA ASN A 59 -10.57 8.90 0.57
C ASN A 59 -10.50 8.42 -0.88
N TYR A 60 -9.31 8.04 -1.36
CA TYR A 60 -9.16 7.49 -2.69
C TYR A 60 -9.83 6.11 -2.83
N TYR A 61 -9.68 5.25 -1.81
CA TYR A 61 -10.28 3.92 -1.78
C TYR A 61 -11.81 3.97 -1.76
N GLN A 62 -12.40 4.77 -0.86
CA GLN A 62 -13.86 4.82 -0.67
C GLN A 62 -14.57 5.69 -1.71
N ASN A 63 -14.00 6.87 -1.99
CA ASN A 63 -14.69 7.93 -2.74
C ASN A 63 -14.04 8.20 -4.11
N GLY A 64 -12.88 7.61 -4.39
CA GLY A 64 -12.14 7.87 -5.63
C GLY A 64 -11.56 9.28 -5.73
N VAL A 65 -11.45 10.01 -4.61
CA VAL A 65 -10.88 11.37 -4.57
C VAL A 65 -9.39 11.31 -4.89
N VAL A 66 -8.98 12.08 -5.89
CA VAL A 66 -7.56 12.18 -6.28
C VAL A 66 -6.93 13.36 -5.56
N ASP A 67 -5.99 13.08 -4.68
CA ASP A 67 -5.13 14.05 -4.01
C ASP A 67 -3.66 13.59 -4.07
N LYS A 68 -2.72 14.55 -4.08
CA LYS A 68 -1.27 14.34 -4.18
C LYS A 68 -0.87 13.35 -5.28
N ASP A 69 -1.56 13.43 -6.43
CA ASP A 69 -1.34 12.56 -7.58
C ASP A 69 -1.41 11.04 -7.25
N ILE A 70 -2.20 10.65 -6.24
CA ILE A 70 -2.29 9.24 -5.80
C ILE A 70 -2.68 8.30 -6.94
N ASP A 71 -3.48 8.75 -7.90
CA ASP A 71 -3.92 7.98 -9.06
C ASP A 71 -2.79 7.67 -10.05
N LYS A 72 -1.69 8.42 -10.03
CA LYS A 72 -0.51 8.13 -10.87
C LYS A 72 0.24 6.90 -10.39
N ASN A 73 0.14 6.56 -9.10
CA ASN A 73 0.73 5.36 -8.55
C ASN A 73 -0.03 4.09 -9.03
N LYS A 74 0.69 3.08 -9.51
CA LYS A 74 0.06 1.84 -9.98
C LYS A 74 -0.59 1.05 -8.85
N ILE A 75 0.06 1.00 -7.69
CA ILE A 75 -0.41 0.23 -6.53
C ILE A 75 -1.68 0.82 -5.94
N SER A 76 -1.84 2.15 -5.92
CA SER A 76 -3.09 2.77 -5.47
C SER A 76 -4.29 2.30 -6.30
N LYS A 77 -4.14 2.16 -7.63
CA LYS A 77 -5.19 1.65 -8.53
C LYS A 77 -5.52 0.18 -8.26
N ILE A 78 -4.52 -0.64 -7.94
CA ILE A 78 -4.75 -2.04 -7.55
C ILE A 78 -5.50 -2.07 -6.21
N PHE A 79 -5.04 -1.30 -5.23
CA PHE A 79 -5.64 -1.18 -3.91
C PHE A 79 -7.10 -0.71 -3.96
N LYS A 80 -7.43 0.26 -4.82
CA LYS A 80 -8.81 0.74 -4.99
C LYS A 80 -9.80 -0.36 -5.42
N ASN A 81 -9.33 -1.40 -6.11
CA ASN A 81 -10.16 -2.52 -6.56
C ASN A 81 -10.05 -3.74 -5.62
N TYR A 82 -9.26 -3.64 -4.55
CA TYR A 82 -9.14 -4.68 -3.55
C TYR A 82 -10.36 -4.63 -2.62
N ASN A 83 -10.99 -5.77 -2.40
CA ASN A 83 -11.99 -5.94 -1.35
C ASN A 83 -11.45 -6.99 -0.38
N LEU A 84 -11.66 -6.76 0.92
CA LEU A 84 -11.36 -7.72 1.99
C LEU A 84 -12.12 -9.03 1.77
#